data_AF-A0A1J3GTN4-F1
#
_entry.id   AF-A0A1J3GTN4-F1
#
_cell.length_a   1.000
_cell.length_b   1.000
_cell.length_c   1.000
_cell.angle_alpha   90.00
_cell.angle_beta   90.00
_cell.angle_gamma   90.00
#
_symmetry.space_group_name_H-M   'P 1'
#
loop_
_entity.id
_entity.type
_entity.pdbx_description
1 polymer ?
#
loop_
_entity_poly.entity_id
_entity_poly.type
_entity_poly.pdbx_seq_one_letter_code
_entity_poly.pdbx_strand_id
1 'polypeptide(L)' 'MGDIHQPLHVSFASDKGGNTIDVHWYRRKANLHHIWDSSIIETAEADLYNSELEGMVDAITKNITVRMFST' A
#
# COMPACT_ATOMS: atom_id res chain seq x y z
N MET A 1 3.61 12.34 9.16
CA MET A 1 3.60 11.03 9.86
C MET A 1 3.02 10.00 8.90
N GLY A 2 3.85 9.30 8.12
CA GLY A 2 3.40 8.32 7.11
C GLY A 2 3.99 6.94 7.36
N ASP A 3 5.31 6.87 7.46
CA ASP A 3 6.12 5.66 7.59
C ASP A 3 5.71 4.72 8.74
N ILE A 4 5.30 5.25 9.89
CA ILE A 4 4.87 4.41 11.03
C ILE A 4 3.60 3.60 10.72
N HIS A 5 2.79 4.05 9.76
CA HIS A 5 1.59 3.34 9.32
C HIS A 5 1.89 2.31 8.23
N GLN A 6 3.10 2.31 7.66
CA GLN A 6 3.55 1.29 6.72
C GLN A 6 3.89 0.02 7.53
N PRO A 7 3.21 -1.12 7.30
CA PRO A 7 3.35 -2.28 8.20
C PRO A 7 4.76 -2.89 8.29
N LEU A 8 5.51 -2.88 7.19
CA LEU A 8 6.88 -3.38 7.14
C LEU A 8 7.94 -2.39 7.66
N HIS A 9 7.59 -1.13 7.89
CA HIS A 9 8.46 -0.19 8.61
C HIS A 9 8.47 -0.45 10.13
N VAL A 10 7.54 -1.27 10.64
CA VAL A 10 7.51 -1.77 12.04
C VAL A 10 7.51 -3.29 12.03
N SER A 11 8.62 -3.89 11.61
CA SER A 11 8.71 -5.33 11.41
C SER A 11 10.08 -5.90 11.79
N PHE A 12 10.37 -7.14 11.38
CA PHE A 12 11.53 -7.88 11.86
C PHE A 12 12.85 -7.29 11.32
N ALA A 13 13.82 -7.12 12.22
CA ALA A 13 15.15 -6.65 11.84
C ALA A 13 15.91 -7.68 10.96
N SER A 14 15.60 -8.98 11.12
CA SER A 14 16.30 -10.08 10.45
C SER A 14 16.15 -10.06 8.92
N ASP A 15 15.04 -9.54 8.41
CA ASP A 15 14.77 -9.40 6.96
C ASP A 15 14.81 -7.95 6.48
N LYS A 16 15.29 -7.04 7.35
CA LYS A 16 15.32 -5.57 7.12
C LYS A 16 13.95 -5.03 6.73
N GLY A 17 12.92 -5.51 7.41
CA GLY A 17 11.52 -5.22 7.11
C GLY A 17 11.07 -5.70 5.73
N GLY A 18 11.41 -6.93 5.38
CA GLY A 18 11.04 -7.55 4.11
C GLY A 18 11.85 -7.09 2.89
N ASN A 19 12.88 -6.25 3.06
CA ASN A 19 13.76 -5.83 1.96
C ASN A 19 14.60 -6.99 1.41
N THR A 20 14.90 -8.01 2.22
CA THR A 20 15.67 -9.18 1.78
C THR A 20 14.79 -10.35 1.35
N ILE A 21 13.46 -10.15 1.28
CA ILE A 21 12.51 -11.17 0.84
C ILE A 21 12.19 -10.91 -0.63
N ASP A 22 12.89 -11.63 -1.51
CA ASP A 22 12.70 -11.56 -2.96
C ASP A 22 11.47 -12.35 -3.40
N VAL A 23 10.55 -11.68 -4.10
CA VAL A 23 9.30 -12.26 -4.61
C VAL A 23 9.04 -11.77 -6.04
N HIS A 24 7.89 -12.17 -6.61
CA HIS A 24 7.39 -11.61 -7.86
C HIS A 24 6.08 -10.87 -7.58
N TRP A 25 6.02 -9.60 -8.01
CA TRP A 25 4.77 -8.86 -8.16
C TRP A 25 4.28 -9.06 -9.59
N TYR A 26 3.25 -9.89 -9.76
CA TYR A 26 2.83 -10.41 -11.06
C TYR A 26 4.01 -10.99 -11.85
N ARG A 27 4.38 -10.35 -12.98
CA ARG A 27 5.43 -10.82 -13.88
C ARG A 27 6.78 -10.14 -13.62
N ARG A 28 6.88 -9.27 -12.61
CA ARG A 28 8.09 -8.50 -12.28
C ARG A 28 8.68 -9.00 -10.95
N LYS A 29 10.01 -9.12 -10.89
CA LYS A 29 10.72 -9.35 -9.62
C LYS A 29 10.66 -8.08 -8.76
N ALA A 30 10.41 -8.25 -7.47
CA ALA A 30 10.38 -7.18 -6.48
C ALA A 30 10.77 -7.74 -5.10
N ASN A 31 11.13 -6.87 -4.16
CA ASN A 31 11.21 -7.26 -2.75
C ASN A 31 9.88 -6.98 -2.05
N LEU A 32 9.61 -7.70 -0.95
CA LEU A 32 8.35 -7.59 -0.23
C LEU A 32 8.10 -6.17 0.31
N HIS A 33 9.15 -5.49 0.79
CA HIS A 33 9.06 -4.12 1.29
C HIS A 33 8.51 -3.14 0.24
N HIS A 34 9.09 -3.16 -0.96
CA HIS A 34 8.72 -2.33 -2.10
C HIS A 34 7.27 -2.59 -2.56
N ILE A 35 6.79 -3.82 -2.42
CA ILE A 35 5.40 -4.14 -2.76
C ILE A 35 4.44 -3.38 -1.86
N TRP A 36 4.72 -3.33 -0.56
CA TRP A 36 3.91 -2.62 0.41
C TRP A 36 4.05 -1.09 0.32
N ASP A 37 5.25 -0.59 0.01
CA ASP A 37 5.48 0.85 -0.15
C ASP A 37 4.78 1.43 -1.39
N SER A 38 4.75 0.68 -2.50
CA SER A 38 4.39 1.27 -3.79
C SER A 38 3.57 0.34 -4.67
N SER A 39 3.99 -0.92 -4.86
CA SER A 39 3.39 -1.74 -5.93
C SER A 39 1.90 -2.03 -5.73
N ILE A 40 1.44 -2.20 -4.48
CA ILE A 40 0.02 -2.36 -4.17
C ILE A 40 -0.77 -1.10 -4.59
N ILE A 41 -0.28 0.07 -4.21
CA ILE A 41 -0.95 1.36 -4.45
C ILE A 41 -0.98 1.64 -5.95
N GLU A 42 0.17 1.56 -6.63
CA GLU A 42 0.28 1.82 -8.08
C GLU A 42 -0.60 0.88 -8.91
N THR A 43 -0.67 -0.40 -8.51
CA THR A 43 -1.53 -1.37 -9.21
C THR A 43 -3.00 -1.05 -9.00
N ALA A 44 -3.42 -0.72 -7.78
CA ALA A 44 -4.80 -0.33 -7.50
C ALA A 44 -5.18 0.98 -8.22
N GLU A 45 -4.26 1.94 -8.27
CA GLU A 45 -4.43 3.20 -8.99
C GLU A 45 -4.68 2.94 -10.48
N ALA A 46 -3.85 2.11 -11.12
CA ALA A 46 -3.99 1.75 -12.52
C ALA A 46 -5.28 0.96 -12.80
N ASP A 47 -5.58 -0.05 -11.99
CA ASP A 47 -6.67 -1.00 -12.23
C ASP A 47 -8.06 -0.43 -11.89
N LEU A 48 -8.16 0.43 -10.86
CA LEU A 48 -9.44 0.87 -10.29
C LEU A 48 -9.72 2.36 -10.49
N TYR A 49 -8.67 3.16 -10.66
CA TYR A 49 -8.77 4.62 -10.64
C TYR A 49 -8.17 5.28 -11.89
N ASN A 50 -8.00 4.52 -12.99
CA ASN A 50 -7.46 5.02 -14.26
C ASN A 50 -6.10 5.73 -14.15
N SER A 51 -5.25 5.32 -13.20
CA SER A 51 -3.98 6.00 -12.89
C SER A 51 -4.17 7.44 -12.39
N GLU A 52 -5.29 7.70 -11.68
CA GLU A 52 -5.56 8.97 -11.00
C GLU A 52 -5.65 8.74 -9.48
N LEU A 53 -4.58 9.09 -8.78
CA LEU A 53 -4.48 8.98 -7.31
C LEU A 53 -5.65 9.65 -6.55
N GLU A 54 -6.17 10.76 -7.07
CA GLU A 54 -7.28 11.51 -6.45
C GLU A 54 -8.54 10.64 -6.28
N GLY A 55 -8.83 9.74 -7.23
CA GLY A 55 -9.97 8.83 -7.12
C GLY A 55 -9.85 7.86 -5.92
N MET A 56 -8.62 7.45 -5.61
CA MET A 56 -8.34 6.63 -4.43
C MET A 56 -8.45 7.44 -3.13
N VAL A 57 -7.96 8.68 -3.12
CA VAL A 57 -8.05 9.60 -1.98
C VAL A 57 -9.52 9.86 -1.62
N ASP A 58 -10.36 10.15 -2.62
CA ASP A 58 -11.79 10.40 -2.43
C ASP A 58 -12.51 9.16 -1.86
N ALA A 59 -12.19 7.97 -2.37
CA ALA A 59 -12.77 6.72 -1.91
C ALA A 59 -12.43 6.44 -0.44
N ILE A 60 -11.16 6.64 -0.03
CA ILE A 60 -10.72 6.46 1.35
C ILE A 60 -11.41 7.48 2.27
N THR A 61 -11.41 8.75 1.87
CA THR A 61 -12.03 9.84 2.63
C THR A 61 -13.52 9.56 2.87
N LYS A 62 -14.26 9.19 1.82
CA LYS A 62 -15.69 8.85 1.93
C LYS A 62 -15.95 7.68 2.88
N ASN A 63 -15.13 6.63 2.84
CA ASN A 63 -15.30 5.45 3.69
C ASN A 63 -15.06 5.74 5.18
N ILE A 64 -14.10 6.61 5.50
CA ILE A 64 -13.86 7.06 6.88
C ILE A 64 -15.08 7.85 7.38
N THR A 65 -15.55 8.83 6.59
CA THR A 65 -16.68 9.67 6.97
C THR A 65 -17.96 8.86 7.16
N VAL A 66 -18.28 7.94 6.24
CA VAL A 66 -19.50 7.12 6.33
C VAL A 66 -19.47 6.20 7.57
N ARG A 67 -18.32 5.59 7.89
CA ARG A 67 -18.20 4.73 9.08
C ARG A 67 -18.28 5.51 10.39
N MET A 68 -17.83 6.76 10.44
CA MET A 68 -17.83 7.58 11.64
C MET A 68 -19.24 8.08 12.04
N PHE A 69 -20.16 8.17 11.09
CA PHE A 69 -21.54 8.63 11.33
C PHE A 69 -22.59 7.50 11.29
N SER A 70 -22.17 6.23 11.22
CA SER A 70 -23.05 5.05 11.10
C SER A 70 -23.13 4.19 12.37
N THR A 71 -22.64 4.67 13.52
CA THR A 71 -22.73 4.02 14.85
C THR A 71 -23.48 4.91 15.82
#